data_AF-A0A950ZPI2-F1
#
_entry.id   AF-A0A950ZPI2-F1
#
_cell.length_a   1.000
_cell.length_b   1.000
_cell.length_c   1.000
_cell.angle_alpha   90.00
_cell.angle_beta   90.00
_cell.angle_gamma   90.00
#
_symmetry.space_group_name_H-M   'P 1'
#
loop_
_entity.id
_entity.type
_entity.pdbx_description
1 polymer ?
#
loop_
_entity_poly.entity_id
_entity_poly.type
_entity_poly.pdbx_seq_one_letter_code
_entity_poly.pdbx_strand_id
1 'polypeptide(L)'
;ASGNGTYSMGATYPASSPYVTAVGGTKLTRAKATPRGWTEVAWAKTSSGCSAYEPKPAWQNTGRCGSKRTVTDTSADSVNLATYDSYGLGGWSPSYGTSGPTPMIAAVYALAISSGTPVPNYGSSTYASGASLFDITSGTTGSCGNYLCQAGPGYDGPTGNGTPNGISAY
;
A
#
# COMPACT_ATOMS: atom_id res chain seq x y z
N ALA A 1 0.28 -7.19 -4.59
CA ALA A 1 1.56 -6.48 -4.69
C ALA A 1 1.57 -5.52 -5.88
N SER A 2 1.86 -4.24 -5.68
CA SER A 2 1.93 -3.24 -6.75
C SER A 2 3.18 -3.33 -7.62
N GLY A 3 4.27 -3.90 -7.08
CA GLY A 3 5.56 -4.03 -7.76
C GLY A 3 6.72 -3.37 -7.02
N ASN A 4 7.95 -3.66 -7.45
CA ASN A 4 9.20 -3.22 -6.83
C ASN A 4 10.09 -2.46 -7.83
N GLY A 5 9.50 -1.64 -8.68
CA GLY A 5 10.18 -0.99 -9.81
C GLY A 5 10.05 0.51 -9.83
N THR A 6 9.73 1.13 -8.68
CA THR A 6 9.52 2.58 -8.55
C THR A 6 8.35 3.07 -9.41
N TYR A 7 8.13 4.39 -9.52
CA TYR A 7 7.14 4.95 -10.44
C TYR A 7 7.40 4.56 -11.90
N SER A 8 8.67 4.36 -12.32
CA SER A 8 8.99 4.03 -13.71
C SER A 8 8.41 2.69 -14.20
N MET A 9 8.09 1.78 -13.28
CA MET A 9 7.41 0.52 -13.60
C MET A 9 5.92 0.73 -13.91
N GLY A 10 5.32 1.82 -13.43
CA GLY A 10 3.90 2.13 -13.61
C GLY A 10 2.96 1.14 -12.92
N ALA A 11 1.69 1.18 -13.32
CA ALA A 11 0.68 0.23 -12.88
C ALA A 11 0.91 -1.14 -13.52
N THR A 12 0.96 -2.19 -12.70
CA THR A 12 1.18 -3.57 -13.16
C THR A 12 -0.05 -4.44 -12.94
N TYR A 13 -0.24 -5.45 -13.79
CA TYR A 13 -1.28 -6.46 -13.58
C TYR A 13 -0.74 -7.61 -12.69
N PRO A 14 -1.53 -8.18 -11.75
CA PRO A 14 -2.96 -7.94 -11.50
C PRO A 14 -3.27 -6.73 -10.62
N ALA A 15 -2.28 -6.03 -10.09
CA ALA A 15 -2.53 -4.89 -9.18
C ALA A 15 -3.36 -3.78 -9.82
N SER A 16 -3.35 -3.61 -11.13
CA SER A 16 -4.18 -2.62 -11.84
C SER A 16 -5.64 -3.03 -11.97
N SER A 17 -6.01 -4.27 -11.67
CA SER A 17 -7.42 -4.70 -11.71
C SER A 17 -8.23 -3.95 -10.63
N PRO A 18 -9.47 -3.54 -10.92
CA PRO A 18 -10.37 -2.99 -9.90
C PRO A 18 -10.94 -4.07 -8.96
N TYR A 19 -10.71 -5.36 -9.28
CA TYR A 19 -11.19 -6.51 -8.51
C TYR A 19 -10.12 -7.10 -7.59
N VAL A 20 -9.12 -6.30 -7.21
CA VAL A 20 -8.12 -6.64 -6.20
C VAL A 20 -7.84 -5.43 -5.32
N THR A 21 -7.30 -5.68 -4.13
CA THR A 21 -6.64 -4.65 -3.33
C THR A 21 -5.17 -4.55 -3.78
N ALA A 22 -4.78 -3.44 -4.40
CA ALA A 22 -3.38 -3.18 -4.70
C ALA A 22 -2.67 -2.75 -3.41
N VAL A 23 -1.59 -3.48 -3.09
CA VAL A 23 -0.78 -3.25 -1.89
C VAL A 23 0.60 -2.77 -2.29
N GLY A 24 0.91 -1.54 -1.91
CA GLY A 24 2.20 -0.89 -2.05
C GLY A 24 3.09 -1.11 -0.84
N GLY A 25 4.16 -0.31 -0.75
CA GLY A 25 5.18 -0.50 0.27
C GLY A 25 5.60 0.80 0.95
N THR A 26 5.80 0.71 2.26
CA THR A 26 6.38 1.76 3.09
C THR A 26 7.70 1.30 3.69
N LYS A 27 8.42 2.24 4.29
CA LYS A 27 9.55 1.98 5.17
C LYS A 27 9.19 2.46 6.58
N LEU A 28 8.99 1.51 7.48
CA LEU A 28 8.74 1.80 8.89
C LEU A 28 10.06 2.00 9.65
N THR A 29 10.15 3.02 10.51
CA THR A 29 11.33 3.30 11.33
C THR A 29 10.92 3.57 12.77
N ARG A 30 11.56 2.93 13.74
CA ARG A 30 11.23 3.14 15.16
C ARG A 30 11.46 4.60 15.53
N ALA A 31 10.47 5.20 16.17
CA ALA A 31 10.51 6.56 16.64
C ALA A 31 9.82 6.64 18.01
N LYS A 32 10.60 6.41 19.08
CA LYS A 32 10.09 6.35 20.46
C LYS A 32 9.39 7.63 20.92
N ALA A 33 9.67 8.76 20.27
CA ALA A 33 9.09 10.06 20.59
C ALA A 33 7.69 10.28 20.00
N THR A 34 7.24 9.46 19.05
CA THR A 34 5.88 9.57 18.51
C THR A 34 4.91 8.70 19.32
N PRO A 35 3.63 9.10 19.50
CA PRO A 35 2.64 8.25 20.18
C PRO A 35 2.47 6.87 19.54
N ARG A 36 2.64 6.76 18.21
CA ARG A 36 2.63 5.51 17.45
C ARG A 36 3.87 4.64 17.73
N GLY A 37 4.97 5.22 18.22
CA GLY A 37 6.27 4.57 18.39
C GLY A 37 7.04 4.35 17.08
N TRP A 38 6.50 4.84 15.96
CA TRP A 38 7.03 4.65 14.61
C TRP A 38 6.81 5.91 13.76
N THR A 39 7.70 6.08 12.80
CA THR A 39 7.55 6.98 11.64
C THR A 39 7.59 6.14 10.37
N GLU A 40 6.94 6.62 9.32
CA GLU A 40 6.75 5.85 8.10
C GLU A 40 6.86 6.77 6.88
N VAL A 41 7.56 6.30 5.85
CA VAL A 41 7.74 7.00 4.57
C VAL A 41 7.44 6.04 3.42
N ALA A 42 7.13 6.56 2.25
CA ALA A 42 7.00 5.74 1.04
C ALA A 42 8.29 4.93 0.79
N TRP A 43 8.15 3.64 0.51
CA TRP A 43 9.31 2.84 0.12
C TRP A 43 9.74 3.23 -1.29
N ALA A 44 10.97 3.71 -1.44
CA ALA A 44 11.45 4.26 -2.71
C ALA A 44 11.34 3.32 -3.93
N LYS A 45 11.21 2.00 -3.71
CA LYS A 45 11.06 1.01 -4.79
C LYS A 45 9.61 0.55 -5.02
N THR A 46 8.63 0.99 -4.23
CA THR A 46 7.23 0.62 -4.50
C THR A 46 6.77 1.20 -5.83
N SER A 47 5.96 0.43 -6.56
CA SER A 47 5.41 0.86 -7.84
C SER A 47 4.00 1.45 -7.66
N SER A 48 3.70 2.43 -8.51
CA SER A 48 2.44 3.17 -8.57
C SER A 48 2.22 3.68 -9.98
N GLY A 49 0.98 4.07 -10.32
CA GLY A 49 0.69 4.66 -11.62
C GLY A 49 -0.75 4.47 -12.09
N CYS A 50 -0.99 4.86 -13.33
CA CYS A 50 -2.29 4.73 -13.98
C CYS A 50 -2.36 3.46 -14.82
N SER A 51 -3.45 2.70 -14.72
CA SER A 51 -3.73 1.61 -15.64
C SER A 51 -3.90 2.15 -17.06
N ALA A 52 -3.33 1.45 -18.05
CA ALA A 52 -3.60 1.76 -19.46
C ALA A 52 -5.02 1.30 -19.87
N TYR A 53 -5.55 0.27 -19.23
CA TYR A 53 -6.74 -0.45 -19.69
C TYR A 53 -7.92 -0.26 -18.75
N GLU A 54 -7.72 -0.53 -17.46
CA GLU A 54 -8.77 -0.64 -16.46
C GLU A 54 -9.41 0.72 -16.18
N PRO A 55 -10.75 0.84 -16.30
CA PRO A 55 -11.45 2.07 -16.01
C PRO A 55 -11.34 2.39 -14.51
N LYS A 56 -11.45 3.68 -14.18
CA LYS A 56 -11.49 4.12 -12.80
C LYS A 56 -12.75 3.59 -12.13
N PRO A 57 -12.64 2.78 -11.06
CA PRO A 57 -13.80 2.31 -10.35
C PRO A 57 -14.49 3.48 -9.61
N ALA A 58 -15.80 3.42 -9.44
CA ALA A 58 -16.60 4.52 -8.87
C ALA A 58 -16.19 4.91 -7.44
N TRP A 59 -15.66 3.96 -6.67
CA TRP A 59 -15.15 4.19 -5.31
C TRP A 59 -13.80 4.92 -5.27
N GLN A 60 -13.04 4.93 -6.38
CA GLN A 60 -11.79 5.68 -6.49
C GLN A 60 -12.09 7.14 -6.88
N ASN A 61 -12.56 7.90 -5.88
CA ASN A 61 -12.87 9.32 -5.99
C ASN A 61 -11.61 10.21 -5.94
N THR A 62 -10.50 9.67 -5.44
CA THR A 62 -9.19 10.31 -5.38
C THR A 62 -8.27 9.77 -6.48
N GLY A 63 -7.27 10.56 -6.86
CA GLY A 63 -6.37 10.24 -7.97
C GLY A 63 -6.77 10.93 -9.29
N ARG A 64 -5.75 11.38 -10.00
CA ARG A 64 -5.81 12.13 -11.26
C ARG A 64 -5.43 11.30 -12.48
N CYS A 65 -5.56 9.97 -12.44
CA CYS A 65 -5.47 9.12 -13.63
C CYS A 65 -6.67 9.27 -14.58
N GLY A 66 -7.41 10.38 -14.50
CA GLY A 66 -8.58 10.66 -15.31
C GLY A 66 -9.67 9.60 -15.13
N SER A 67 -9.95 8.89 -16.24
CA SER A 67 -10.92 7.80 -16.33
C SER A 67 -10.30 6.41 -16.10
N LYS A 68 -9.04 6.32 -15.65
CA LYS A 68 -8.31 5.06 -15.45
C LYS A 68 -8.04 4.77 -13.98
N ARG A 69 -7.93 3.48 -13.66
CA ARG A 69 -7.59 2.96 -12.31
C ARG A 69 -6.19 3.43 -11.89
N THR A 70 -6.07 4.03 -10.71
CA THR A 70 -4.78 4.42 -10.09
C THR A 70 -4.31 3.34 -9.14
N VAL A 71 -3.02 2.99 -9.16
CA VAL A 71 -2.31 2.08 -8.24
C VAL A 71 -1.40 2.93 -7.35
N THR A 72 -1.31 2.73 -6.03
CA THR A 72 -1.86 1.62 -5.20
C THR A 72 -3.10 2.00 -4.36
N ASP A 73 -3.74 1.06 -3.65
CA ASP A 73 -4.93 1.34 -2.80
C ASP A 73 -4.57 1.52 -1.32
N THR A 74 -3.61 0.75 -0.82
CA THR A 74 -3.05 0.82 0.54
C THR A 74 -1.62 0.28 0.53
N SER A 75 -0.93 0.36 1.67
CA SER A 75 0.44 -0.13 1.83
C SER A 75 0.70 -0.69 3.22
N ALA A 76 1.83 -1.37 3.37
CA ALA A 76 2.41 -1.76 4.65
C ALA A 76 3.95 -1.86 4.51
N ASP A 77 4.64 -2.10 5.62
CA ASP A 77 6.10 -2.13 5.66
C ASP A 77 6.66 -3.17 4.68
N SER A 78 7.69 -2.76 3.93
CA SER A 78 8.30 -3.54 2.85
C SER A 78 9.82 -3.60 2.94
N VAL A 79 10.40 -3.15 4.05
CA VAL A 79 11.85 -2.94 4.19
C VAL A 79 12.36 -3.68 5.42
N ASN A 80 13.39 -4.52 5.24
CA ASN A 80 14.00 -5.29 6.34
C ASN A 80 13.00 -6.17 7.12
N LEU A 81 12.07 -6.80 6.41
CA LEU A 81 11.13 -7.75 7.01
C LEU A 81 11.89 -9.01 7.42
N ALA A 82 11.91 -9.35 8.70
CA ALA A 82 12.55 -10.56 9.17
C ALA A 82 11.76 -11.80 8.74
N THR A 83 12.32 -12.62 7.86
CA THR A 83 11.72 -13.88 7.41
C THR A 83 12.59 -15.06 7.84
N TYR A 84 11.98 -16.08 8.43
CA TYR A 84 12.65 -17.33 8.77
C TYR A 84 12.34 -18.37 7.71
N ASP A 85 13.38 -18.98 7.15
CA ASP A 85 13.25 -20.04 6.14
C ASP A 85 14.08 -21.26 6.56
N SER A 86 13.38 -22.35 6.89
CA SER A 86 13.97 -23.63 7.26
C SER A 86 14.33 -24.53 6.07
N TYR A 87 13.88 -24.20 4.86
CA TYR A 87 13.99 -25.08 3.69
C TYR A 87 14.94 -24.56 2.61
N GLY A 88 15.21 -23.26 2.56
CA GLY A 88 16.15 -22.64 1.63
C GLY A 88 17.35 -21.99 2.33
N LEU A 89 17.12 -20.88 3.02
CA LEU A 89 18.18 -20.04 3.59
C LEU A 89 18.73 -20.52 4.95
N GLY A 90 18.04 -21.45 5.63
CA GLY A 90 18.51 -22.08 6.87
C GLY A 90 18.49 -21.17 8.10
N GLY A 91 17.63 -20.15 8.15
CA GLY A 91 17.57 -19.22 9.27
C GLY A 91 16.81 -17.92 9.00
N TRP A 92 17.08 -16.91 9.82
CA TRP A 92 16.54 -15.56 9.68
C TRP A 92 17.28 -14.78 8.59
N SER A 93 16.52 -14.11 7.72
CA SER A 93 17.05 -13.24 6.67
C SER A 93 16.16 -12.00 6.49
N PRO A 94 16.71 -10.84 6.14
CA PRO A 94 15.92 -9.67 5.78
C PRO A 94 15.32 -9.82 4.37
N SER A 95 14.02 -9.56 4.28
CA SER A 95 13.25 -9.52 3.04
C SER A 95 12.77 -8.11 2.72
N TYR A 96 12.54 -7.86 1.43
CA TYR A 96 12.04 -6.59 0.91
C TYR A 96 11.00 -6.86 -0.17
N GLY A 97 10.17 -5.86 -0.47
CA GLY A 97 9.22 -5.94 -1.57
C GLY A 97 7.78 -5.90 -1.15
N THR A 98 6.93 -5.43 -2.06
CA THR A 98 5.47 -5.37 -1.90
C THR A 98 4.82 -6.76 -1.77
N SER A 99 5.58 -7.83 -2.02
CA SER A 99 5.19 -9.21 -1.68
C SER A 99 5.07 -9.43 -0.17
N GLY A 100 5.83 -8.72 0.67
CA GLY A 100 5.76 -8.78 2.12
C GLY A 100 4.49 -8.15 2.73
N PRO A 101 4.12 -6.90 2.40
CA PRO A 101 2.90 -6.29 2.91
C PRO A 101 1.62 -6.91 2.35
N THR A 102 1.64 -7.54 1.16
CA THR A 102 0.43 -8.17 0.57
C THR A 102 -0.23 -9.18 1.54
N PRO A 103 0.46 -10.20 2.08
CA PRO A 103 -0.11 -11.10 3.09
C PRO A 103 -0.39 -10.42 4.43
N MET A 104 0.35 -9.36 4.81
CA MET A 104 0.01 -8.58 6.02
C MET A 104 -1.36 -7.94 5.90
N ILE A 105 -1.63 -7.26 4.77
CA ILE A 105 -2.95 -6.67 4.50
C ILE A 105 -4.02 -7.76 4.45
N ALA A 106 -3.77 -8.88 3.76
CA ALA A 106 -4.71 -10.01 3.74
C ALA A 106 -5.06 -10.51 5.16
N ALA A 107 -4.09 -10.55 6.07
CA ALA A 107 -4.33 -10.93 7.46
C ALA A 107 -5.19 -9.89 8.22
N VAL A 108 -5.00 -8.59 7.97
CA VAL A 108 -5.87 -7.55 8.58
C VAL A 108 -7.31 -7.68 8.06
N TYR A 109 -7.51 -7.91 6.76
CA TYR A 109 -8.83 -8.21 6.20
C TYR A 109 -9.46 -9.45 6.87
N ALA A 110 -8.69 -10.53 7.02
CA ALA A 110 -9.18 -11.75 7.66
C ALA A 110 -9.59 -11.51 9.12
N LEU A 111 -8.81 -10.72 9.86
CA LEU A 111 -9.14 -10.34 11.23
C LEU A 111 -10.42 -9.49 11.29
N ALA A 112 -10.56 -8.49 10.41
CA ALA A 112 -11.76 -7.65 10.33
C ALA A 112 -13.03 -8.47 10.02
N ILE A 113 -12.95 -9.39 9.06
CA ILE A 113 -14.06 -10.30 8.73
C ILE A 113 -14.40 -11.18 9.95
N SER A 114 -13.38 -11.73 10.62
CA SER A 114 -13.59 -12.59 11.79
C SER A 114 -14.20 -11.86 12.99
N SER A 115 -14.00 -10.54 13.10
CA SER A 115 -14.61 -9.71 14.14
C SER A 115 -16.01 -9.21 13.79
N GLY A 116 -16.57 -9.60 12.63
CA GLY A 116 -17.87 -9.15 12.16
C GLY A 116 -17.87 -7.72 11.58
N THR A 117 -16.70 -7.15 11.29
CA THR A 117 -16.60 -5.86 10.59
C THR A 117 -17.02 -6.08 9.14
N PRO A 118 -18.02 -5.35 8.62
CA PRO A 118 -18.37 -5.41 7.21
C PRO A 118 -17.21 -4.87 6.38
N VAL A 119 -16.59 -5.74 5.58
CA VAL A 119 -15.48 -5.36 4.70
C VAL A 119 -16.00 -5.19 3.26
N PRO A 120 -15.97 -3.97 2.70
CA PRO A 120 -16.25 -3.75 1.28
C PRO A 120 -15.34 -4.54 0.36
N ASN A 121 -15.81 -4.80 -0.87
CA ASN A 121 -15.06 -5.60 -1.83
C ASN A 121 -13.77 -4.90 -2.30
N TYR A 122 -12.68 -5.67 -2.41
CA TYR A 122 -11.42 -5.25 -3.04
C TYR A 122 -10.79 -4.00 -2.40
N GLY A 123 -10.18 -3.13 -3.20
CA GLY A 123 -9.56 -1.89 -2.72
C GLY A 123 -10.53 -0.84 -2.19
N SER A 124 -11.86 -1.01 -2.33
CA SER A 124 -12.83 0.04 -1.99
C SER A 124 -12.89 0.38 -0.49
N SER A 125 -12.59 -0.57 0.39
CA SER A 125 -12.65 -0.37 1.84
C SER A 125 -11.71 0.75 2.31
N THR A 126 -10.54 0.87 1.67
CA THR A 126 -9.51 1.84 2.08
C THR A 126 -9.95 3.29 1.81
N TYR A 127 -10.82 3.51 0.82
CA TYR A 127 -11.35 4.84 0.46
C TYR A 127 -12.51 5.29 1.37
N ALA A 128 -13.08 4.37 2.15
CA ALA A 128 -14.17 4.64 3.10
C ALA A 128 -13.69 4.67 4.57
N SER A 129 -12.43 4.27 4.83
CA SER A 129 -11.91 3.96 6.16
C SER A 129 -11.63 5.15 7.09
N GLY A 130 -11.69 6.39 6.57
CA GLY A 130 -11.51 7.61 7.36
C GLY A 130 -10.17 7.66 8.12
N ALA A 131 -10.23 7.85 9.44
CA ALA A 131 -9.05 7.94 10.31
C ALA A 131 -8.45 6.58 10.73
N SER A 132 -8.94 5.47 10.16
CA SER A 132 -8.44 4.12 10.45
C SER A 132 -7.19 3.74 9.62
N LEU A 133 -6.61 4.70 8.89
CA LEU A 133 -5.34 4.57 8.19
C LEU A 133 -4.34 5.60 8.71
N PHE A 134 -3.06 5.20 8.74
CA PHE A 134 -1.95 6.13 8.87
C PHE A 134 -1.59 6.68 7.49
N ASP A 135 -1.88 7.96 7.29
CA ASP A 135 -1.49 8.71 6.10
C ASP A 135 0.03 8.92 6.05
N ILE A 136 0.64 8.55 4.92
CA ILE A 136 2.09 8.61 4.73
C ILE A 136 2.42 9.81 3.86
N THR A 137 2.83 10.90 4.48
CA THR A 137 2.90 12.19 3.79
C THR A 137 4.28 12.54 3.25
N SER A 138 5.22 11.59 3.22
CA SER A 138 6.60 11.87 2.79
C SER A 138 7.29 10.66 2.16
N GLY A 139 8.31 10.95 1.35
CA GLY A 139 9.03 9.97 0.54
C GLY A 139 8.65 10.05 -0.94
N THR A 140 9.44 9.40 -1.78
CA THR A 140 9.24 9.42 -3.24
C THR A 140 9.72 8.13 -3.89
N THR A 141 9.04 7.76 -4.98
CA THR A 141 9.36 6.63 -5.86
C THR A 141 9.88 7.10 -7.22
N GLY A 142 10.29 8.37 -7.35
CA GLY A 142 10.88 8.90 -8.58
C GLY A 142 10.49 10.34 -8.89
N SER A 143 10.92 10.83 -10.05
CA SER A 143 10.74 12.23 -10.45
C SER A 143 9.62 12.38 -11.48
N CYS A 144 8.38 12.43 -11.02
CA CYS A 144 7.17 12.70 -11.84
C CYS A 144 6.50 14.05 -11.52
N GLY A 145 6.96 14.74 -10.47
CA GLY A 145 6.49 16.07 -10.08
C GLY A 145 5.05 16.13 -9.54
N ASN A 146 4.45 15.00 -9.20
CA ASN A 146 3.08 14.94 -8.68
C ASN A 146 2.87 13.74 -7.72
N TYR A 147 1.64 13.64 -7.20
CA TYR A 147 1.22 12.62 -6.22
C TYR A 147 1.45 11.17 -6.66
N LEU A 148 1.59 10.87 -7.96
CA LEU A 148 1.80 9.49 -8.41
C LEU A 148 3.13 8.90 -7.95
N CYS A 149 4.14 9.73 -7.70
CA CYS A 149 5.46 9.28 -7.24
C CYS A 149 5.96 10.04 -6.00
N GLN A 150 5.19 11.01 -5.51
CA GLN A 150 5.50 11.79 -4.31
C GLN A 150 4.41 11.55 -3.29
N ALA A 151 4.81 11.09 -2.12
CA ALA A 151 3.89 10.93 -1.02
C ALA A 151 3.51 12.29 -0.41
N GLY A 152 2.28 12.42 0.08
CA GLY A 152 1.74 13.70 0.53
C GLY A 152 0.39 13.52 1.24
N PRO A 153 -0.22 14.60 1.75
CA PRO A 153 -1.48 14.49 2.49
C PRO A 153 -2.60 13.82 1.68
N GLY A 154 -3.23 12.81 2.27
CA GLY A 154 -4.32 12.04 1.67
C GLY A 154 -3.82 10.98 0.70
N TYR A 155 -4.62 10.70 -0.35
CA TYR A 155 -4.24 9.69 -1.32
C TYR A 155 -3.00 10.11 -2.12
N ASP A 156 -1.99 9.26 -2.14
CA ASP A 156 -0.86 9.33 -3.05
C ASP A 156 -0.59 8.00 -3.76
N GLY A 157 0.10 8.07 -4.90
CA GLY A 157 0.43 6.88 -5.68
C GLY A 157 1.31 5.88 -4.92
N PRO A 158 2.42 6.31 -4.30
CA PRO A 158 3.33 5.39 -3.60
C PRO A 158 2.67 4.59 -2.49
N THR A 159 1.78 5.20 -1.71
CA THR A 159 1.25 4.58 -0.48
C THR A 159 -0.26 4.32 -0.49
N GLY A 160 -0.97 4.86 -1.48
CA GLY A 160 -2.43 4.74 -1.58
C GLY A 160 -3.10 5.64 -0.55
N ASN A 161 -4.09 5.10 0.16
CA ASN A 161 -4.71 5.79 1.30
C ASN A 161 -3.91 5.62 2.62
N GLY A 162 -2.73 5.00 2.58
CA GLY A 162 -1.86 4.79 3.74
C GLY A 162 -1.84 3.35 4.26
N THR A 163 -1.43 3.19 5.53
CA THR A 163 -1.23 1.89 6.19
C THR A 163 -2.25 1.63 7.31
N PRO A 164 -2.62 0.37 7.62
CA PRO A 164 -3.71 0.09 8.55
C PRO A 164 -3.41 0.53 9.98
N ASN A 165 -4.34 1.28 10.58
CA ASN A 165 -4.40 1.56 12.01
C ASN A 165 -5.44 0.65 12.67
N GLY A 166 -5.11 -0.64 12.73
CA GLY A 166 -6.01 -1.68 13.21
C GLY A 166 -7.00 -2.17 12.16
N ILE A 167 -7.95 -3.00 12.59
CA ILE A 167 -8.85 -3.74 11.71
C ILE A 167 -9.99 -2.90 11.12
N SER A 168 -10.27 -1.71 11.66
CA SER A 168 -11.27 -0.78 11.10
C SER A 168 -10.81 -0.08 9.83
N ALA A 169 -9.56 -0.31 9.42
CA ALA A 169 -8.99 0.16 8.16
C ALA A 169 -9.67 -0.47 6.93
N TYR A 170 -10.30 -1.64 7.08
CA TYR A 170 -10.82 -2.46 5.99
C TYR A 170 -12.22 -3.00 6.29
#